data_AF-A0A2N9FWD2-F1
#
_entry.id   AF-A0A2N9FWD2-F1
#
_cell.length_a   1.000
_cell.length_b   1.000
_cell.length_c   1.000
_cell.angle_alpha   90.00
_cell.angle_beta   90.00
_cell.angle_gamma   90.00
#
_symmetry.space_group_name_H-M   'P 1'
#
loop_
_entity.id
_entity.type
_entity.pdbx_description
1 polymer ?
#
loop_
_entity_poly.entity_id
_entity_poly.type
_entity_poly.pdbx_seq_one_letter_code
_entity_poly.pdbx_strand_id
1 'polypeptide(L)'
;MPDGGDDRPTSGSTEFSATTSTTPSFGVSGVGVVDDDGVEPGSPTQMTEKDPTKIARKYQLELCKKALEENIIVYLGTGCGKTHIAVLLIHEMGHLIKKPQKKICVFLAPTVALVQQQARVIEDSIDFKVGVYCGSSKRLKSHEDWEKEIEQYEILVMTPQILLRNLCHCFIKMESIALLIFDECHHAQVRSNHAYAEIMKVFCKDDVGKLPRIFGMTASPVVGKGASDPVNLRKSINSLENLLNAKVPGSYGVSLWKYRRRGGNSFSRFLKFDIGDGTQVKFWYDLWCGDYPLKVEFPEFFGIARNKNALIVDFLWLPDGVIYWDLYFT
;
A
#
# COMPACT_ATOMS: atom_id res chain seq x y z
N MET A 1 14.21 14.30 67.26
CA MET A 1 14.49 15.66 67.80
C MET A 1 15.86 16.08 67.34
N PRO A 2 16.06 17.34 66.93
CA PRO A 2 15.08 18.38 66.54
C PRO A 2 15.37 18.86 65.09
N ASP A 3 14.72 19.79 64.42
CA ASP A 3 13.46 20.58 64.47
C ASP A 3 13.34 21.13 63.02
N GLY A 4 12.19 21.33 62.40
CA GLY A 4 11.12 22.25 62.82
C GLY A 4 11.24 23.53 61.99
N GLY A 5 10.24 23.84 61.16
CA GLY A 5 10.22 25.06 60.33
C GLY A 5 9.17 25.05 59.22
N ASP A 6 7.91 24.92 59.62
CA ASP A 6 6.71 25.25 58.84
C ASP A 6 6.61 26.79 58.75
N ASP A 7 6.22 27.36 57.60
CA ASP A 7 5.57 28.68 57.56
C ASP A 7 4.87 28.94 56.21
N ARG A 8 3.54 28.87 56.30
CA ARG A 8 2.56 29.52 55.41
C ARG A 8 2.61 31.05 55.56
N PRO A 9 2.08 31.78 54.56
CA PRO A 9 0.85 32.55 54.82
C PRO A 9 -0.16 32.39 53.66
N THR A 10 -1.38 31.87 53.88
CA THR A 10 -2.66 32.58 54.12
C THR A 10 -3.00 33.79 53.23
N SER A 11 -3.98 33.54 52.33
CA SER A 11 -5.16 34.32 51.95
C SER A 11 -5.08 35.83 51.66
N GLY A 12 -5.52 36.20 50.45
CA GLY A 12 -5.99 37.55 50.10
C GLY A 12 -6.82 37.51 48.82
N SER A 13 -8.14 37.55 48.98
CA SER A 13 -9.18 37.69 47.95
C SER A 13 -9.30 39.14 47.46
N THR A 14 -9.59 39.33 46.17
CA THR A 14 -10.19 40.55 45.58
C THR A 14 -10.62 40.19 44.15
N GLU A 15 -11.89 39.83 43.94
CA GLU A 15 -12.98 40.72 43.49
C GLU A 15 -12.57 41.68 42.37
N PHE A 16 -13.08 41.44 41.16
CA PHE A 16 -13.37 42.52 40.21
C PHE A 16 -14.80 42.36 39.69
N SER A 17 -15.65 43.24 40.19
CA SER A 17 -17.07 43.37 39.88
C SER A 17 -17.30 44.02 38.52
N ALA A 18 -18.44 43.66 37.96
CA ALA A 18 -19.04 44.28 36.79
C ALA A 18 -19.45 45.74 37.05
N THR A 19 -19.36 46.58 36.01
CA THR A 19 -20.14 47.82 35.92
C THR A 19 -20.77 47.96 34.53
N THR A 20 -22.07 48.22 34.60
CA THR A 20 -23.09 48.52 33.60
C THR A 20 -22.83 49.76 32.74
N SER A 21 -23.32 49.74 31.49
CA SER A 21 -24.01 50.88 30.85
C SER A 21 -24.90 50.34 29.71
N THR A 22 -26.21 50.25 29.92
CA THR A 22 -27.28 51.23 29.60
C THR A 22 -27.55 51.37 28.09
N THR A 23 -28.75 50.91 27.72
CA THR A 23 -29.47 51.07 26.45
C THR A 23 -29.81 52.52 26.12
N PRO A 24 -30.27 52.78 24.88
CA PRO A 24 -31.65 53.26 24.78
C PRO A 24 -32.47 52.53 23.72
N SER A 25 -33.75 52.37 24.06
CA SER A 25 -34.86 51.86 23.28
C SER A 25 -35.48 52.91 22.37
N PHE A 26 -35.99 52.50 21.20
CA PHE A 26 -37.20 52.97 20.49
C PHE A 26 -37.42 51.93 19.36
N GLY A 27 -38.57 51.41 18.95
CA GLY A 27 -39.98 51.69 19.16
C GLY A 27 -40.69 51.01 17.96
N VAL A 28 -41.73 50.24 18.24
CA VAL A 28 -42.45 49.29 17.35
C VAL A 28 -43.10 49.95 16.12
N SER A 29 -43.19 49.24 14.99
CA SER A 29 -44.42 49.05 14.17
C SER A 29 -44.14 48.36 12.82
N GLY A 30 -45.00 47.42 12.41
CA GLY A 30 -45.19 47.08 10.99
C GLY A 30 -45.26 45.60 10.66
N VAL A 31 -46.47 45.04 10.68
CA VAL A 31 -46.83 43.76 10.05
C VAL A 31 -46.72 43.91 8.53
N GLY A 32 -46.07 42.97 7.87
CA GLY A 32 -46.02 42.85 6.42
C GLY A 32 -45.82 41.39 6.02
N VAL A 33 -46.90 40.75 5.62
CA VAL A 33 -46.91 39.45 4.92
C VAL A 33 -46.43 39.71 3.50
N VAL A 34 -45.42 38.98 3.04
CA VAL A 34 -45.10 38.82 1.61
C VAL A 34 -44.66 37.37 1.38
N ASP A 35 -45.41 36.74 0.49
CA ASP A 35 -45.29 35.37 0.02
C ASP A 35 -44.02 35.16 -0.83
N ASP A 36 -43.60 33.89 -0.83
CA ASP A 36 -43.10 33.10 -1.98
C ASP A 36 -42.05 33.73 -2.91
N ASP A 37 -40.82 33.23 -2.81
CA ASP A 37 -40.01 32.92 -4.00
C ASP A 37 -39.20 31.65 -3.72
N GLY A 38 -39.48 30.63 -4.55
CA GLY A 38 -38.99 29.27 -4.41
C GLY A 38 -37.47 29.16 -4.39
N VAL A 39 -36.96 28.50 -3.34
CA VAL A 39 -35.62 27.92 -3.35
C VAL A 39 -35.67 26.70 -4.26
N GLU A 40 -35.09 26.81 -5.46
CA GLU A 40 -34.82 25.64 -6.30
C GLU A 40 -34.00 24.62 -5.50
N PRO A 41 -34.39 23.34 -5.45
CA PRO A 41 -33.58 22.32 -4.84
C PRO A 41 -32.28 22.20 -5.65
N GLY A 42 -31.17 22.45 -4.97
CA GLY A 42 -29.83 22.38 -5.54
C GLY A 42 -29.65 21.16 -6.42
N SER A 43 -29.15 21.41 -7.63
CA SER A 43 -28.70 20.40 -8.59
C SER A 43 -28.01 19.24 -7.86
N PRO A 44 -28.35 17.97 -8.15
CA PRO A 44 -27.65 16.85 -7.54
C PRO A 44 -26.17 17.01 -7.85
N THR A 45 -25.35 17.13 -6.81
CA THR A 45 -23.89 17.04 -6.93
C THR A 45 -23.62 15.78 -7.72
N GLN A 46 -23.16 15.91 -8.96
CA GLN A 46 -22.77 14.75 -9.76
C GLN A 46 -21.65 14.07 -8.97
N MET A 47 -21.99 13.01 -8.23
CA MET A 47 -20.99 12.15 -7.62
C MET A 47 -20.28 11.49 -8.78
N THR A 48 -19.15 12.06 -9.18
CA THR A 48 -18.27 11.48 -10.18
C THR A 48 -17.82 10.13 -9.64
N GLU A 49 -18.31 9.05 -10.23
CA GLU A 49 -17.97 7.67 -9.86
C GLU A 49 -16.44 7.51 -9.82
N LYS A 50 -15.93 7.06 -8.67
CA LYS A 50 -14.50 6.91 -8.44
C LYS A 50 -13.99 5.66 -9.14
N ASP A 51 -13.47 5.85 -10.35
CA ASP A 51 -12.88 4.79 -11.15
C ASP A 51 -11.34 4.91 -11.16
N PRO A 52 -10.63 4.04 -10.40
CA PRO A 52 -9.17 4.09 -10.32
C PRO A 52 -8.49 3.70 -11.63
N THR A 53 -9.19 3.03 -12.56
CA THR A 53 -8.57 2.56 -13.82
C THR A 53 -8.19 3.70 -14.77
N LYS A 54 -8.85 4.85 -14.65
CA LYS A 54 -8.64 6.03 -15.52
C LYS A 54 -7.27 6.68 -15.37
N ILE A 55 -6.66 6.56 -14.19
CA ILE A 55 -5.34 7.16 -13.87
C ILE A 55 -4.22 6.11 -13.82
N ALA A 56 -4.55 4.85 -14.08
CA ALA A 56 -3.62 3.74 -13.95
C ALA A 56 -2.62 3.68 -15.12
N ARG A 57 -1.34 3.50 -14.78
CA ARG A 57 -0.30 3.22 -15.78
C ARG A 57 -0.43 1.79 -16.30
N LYS A 58 0.00 1.56 -17.54
CA LYS A 58 -0.07 0.24 -18.20
C LYS A 58 0.52 -0.90 -17.34
N TYR A 59 1.69 -0.70 -16.73
CA TYR A 59 2.30 -1.75 -15.88
C TYR A 59 1.47 -2.03 -14.62
N GLN A 60 0.75 -1.04 -14.08
CA GLN A 60 -0.10 -1.21 -12.90
C GLN A 60 -1.32 -2.06 -13.26
N LEU A 61 -1.92 -1.84 -14.44
CA LEU A 61 -3.00 -2.67 -14.97
C LEU A 61 -2.53 -4.11 -15.24
N GLU A 62 -1.34 -4.29 -15.82
CA GLU A 62 -0.78 -5.63 -16.06
C GLU A 62 -0.49 -6.39 -14.76
N LEU A 63 0.03 -5.72 -13.73
CA LEU A 63 0.25 -6.30 -12.41
C LEU A 63 -1.08 -6.59 -11.69
N CYS A 64 -2.08 -5.72 -11.81
CA CYS A 64 -3.42 -5.95 -11.29
C CYS A 64 -4.06 -7.19 -11.92
N LYS A 65 -4.00 -7.31 -13.26
CA LYS A 65 -4.50 -8.49 -13.98
C LYS A 65 -3.87 -9.78 -13.46
N LYS A 66 -2.56 -9.79 -13.22
CA LYS A 66 -1.90 -10.94 -12.60
C LYS A 66 -2.36 -11.20 -11.17
N ALA A 67 -2.55 -10.17 -10.37
CA ALA A 67 -3.03 -10.30 -9.00
C ALA A 67 -4.47 -10.86 -8.93
N LEU A 68 -5.28 -10.67 -9.97
CA LEU A 68 -6.60 -11.31 -10.08
C LEU A 68 -6.47 -12.82 -10.30
N GLU A 69 -5.51 -13.24 -11.13
CA GLU A 69 -5.31 -14.63 -11.54
C GLU A 69 -4.59 -15.46 -10.46
N GLU A 70 -3.58 -14.89 -9.80
CA GLU A 70 -2.76 -15.58 -8.80
C GLU A 70 -2.32 -14.67 -7.65
N ASN A 71 -1.88 -15.29 -6.55
CA ASN A 71 -1.28 -14.56 -5.43
C ASN A 71 0.07 -13.99 -5.89
N ILE A 72 0.27 -12.67 -5.73
CA ILE A 72 1.52 -12.04 -6.16
C ILE A 72 2.14 -11.14 -5.09
N ILE A 73 3.44 -10.94 -5.22
CA ILE A 73 4.22 -9.95 -4.48
C ILE A 73 4.77 -8.92 -5.46
N VAL A 74 4.30 -7.68 -5.37
CA VAL A 74 4.81 -6.56 -6.15
C VAL A 74 6.03 -5.95 -5.44
N TYR A 75 7.19 -6.17 -6.05
CA TYR A 75 8.44 -5.53 -5.65
C TYR A 75 8.78 -4.42 -6.65
N LEU A 76 8.52 -3.17 -6.26
CA LEU A 76 8.77 -1.96 -7.05
C LEU A 76 9.32 -0.85 -6.14
N GLY A 77 10.15 0.04 -6.69
CA GLY A 77 10.70 1.18 -5.95
C GLY A 77 9.66 2.07 -5.27
N THR A 78 10.11 2.88 -4.31
CA THR A 78 9.27 3.92 -3.70
C THR A 78 8.82 4.91 -4.78
N GLY A 79 7.59 5.41 -4.68
CA GLY A 79 7.02 6.32 -5.69
C GLY A 79 6.48 5.64 -6.95
N CYS A 80 6.71 4.34 -7.17
CA CYS A 80 6.15 3.59 -8.31
C CYS A 80 4.64 3.25 -8.16
N GLY A 81 3.91 3.90 -7.25
CA GLY A 81 2.46 3.74 -7.13
C GLY A 81 1.98 2.31 -6.77
N LYS A 82 2.71 1.59 -5.90
CA LYS A 82 2.32 0.24 -5.44
C LYS A 82 0.91 0.20 -4.83
N THR A 83 0.58 1.17 -3.96
CA THR A 83 -0.75 1.31 -3.36
C THR A 83 -1.84 1.42 -4.44
N HIS A 84 -1.57 2.10 -5.56
CA HIS A 84 -2.57 2.22 -6.62
C HIS A 84 -2.87 0.87 -7.29
N ILE A 85 -1.90 -0.05 -7.37
CA ILE A 85 -2.15 -1.44 -7.82
C ILE A 85 -3.09 -2.16 -6.85
N ALA A 86 -2.90 -1.97 -5.54
CA ALA A 86 -3.80 -2.52 -4.53
C ALA A 86 -5.23 -1.96 -4.67
N VAL A 87 -5.37 -0.65 -4.91
CA VAL A 87 -6.66 0.00 -5.17
C VAL A 87 -7.35 -0.57 -6.41
N LEU A 88 -6.62 -0.73 -7.52
CA LEU A 88 -7.14 -1.38 -8.74
C LEU A 88 -7.63 -2.79 -8.44
N LEU A 89 -6.85 -3.57 -7.68
CA LEU A 89 -7.22 -4.93 -7.32
C LEU A 89 -8.50 -4.99 -6.45
N ILE A 90 -8.62 -4.09 -5.47
CA ILE A 90 -9.84 -3.97 -4.65
C ILE A 90 -11.04 -3.64 -5.52
N HIS A 91 -10.89 -2.68 -6.44
CA HIS A 91 -11.93 -2.28 -7.38
C HIS A 91 -12.41 -3.45 -8.25
N GLU A 92 -11.48 -4.17 -8.89
CA GLU A 92 -11.78 -5.33 -9.75
C GLU A 92 -12.41 -6.50 -8.97
N MET A 93 -11.95 -6.74 -7.73
CA MET A 93 -12.53 -7.76 -6.84
C MET A 93 -13.81 -7.30 -6.15
N GLY A 94 -14.30 -6.09 -6.44
CA GLY A 94 -15.44 -5.46 -5.81
C GLY A 94 -16.72 -6.28 -5.83
N HIS A 95 -16.94 -7.08 -6.89
CA HIS A 95 -18.08 -7.97 -7.01
C HIS A 95 -18.14 -9.07 -5.93
N LEU A 96 -17.00 -9.44 -5.31
CA LEU A 96 -16.96 -10.38 -4.18
C LEU A 96 -17.17 -9.69 -2.83
N ILE A 97 -16.81 -8.41 -2.76
CA ILE A 97 -16.83 -7.60 -1.54
C ILE A 97 -18.23 -7.01 -1.32
N LYS A 98 -18.91 -6.61 -2.42
CA LYS A 98 -20.28 -6.12 -2.39
C LYS A 98 -21.28 -7.26 -2.12
N LYS A 99 -22.51 -6.89 -1.78
CA LYS A 99 -23.64 -7.83 -1.69
C LYS A 99 -23.89 -8.44 -3.09
N PRO A 100 -24.24 -9.75 -3.19
CA PRO A 100 -24.70 -10.62 -2.11
C PRO A 100 -23.61 -11.47 -1.42
N GLN A 101 -22.40 -11.64 -1.98
CA GLN A 101 -21.36 -12.45 -1.31
C GLN A 101 -20.93 -11.83 0.02
N LYS A 102 -20.81 -10.49 0.06
CA LYS A 102 -20.50 -9.70 1.25
C LYS A 102 -19.26 -10.21 2.01
N LYS A 103 -18.20 -10.52 1.25
CA LYS A 103 -16.88 -10.74 1.84
C LYS A 103 -16.22 -9.40 2.14
N ILE A 104 -15.13 -9.42 2.90
CA ILE A 104 -14.35 -8.21 3.19
C ILE A 104 -13.00 -8.22 2.49
N CYS A 105 -12.46 -7.03 2.23
CA CYS A 105 -11.04 -6.85 1.97
C CYS A 105 -10.35 -6.42 3.27
N VAL A 106 -9.20 -7.04 3.58
CA VAL A 106 -8.35 -6.60 4.68
C VAL A 106 -7.03 -6.09 4.13
N PHE A 107 -6.71 -4.84 4.44
CA PHE A 107 -5.45 -4.21 4.07
C PHE A 107 -4.60 -4.03 5.32
N LEU A 108 -3.39 -4.61 5.32
CA LEU A 108 -2.48 -4.54 6.43
C LEU A 108 -1.32 -3.59 6.17
N ALA A 109 -1.00 -2.75 7.15
CA ALA A 109 0.21 -1.93 7.17
C ALA A 109 0.93 -2.02 8.53
N PRO A 110 2.28 -1.94 8.58
CA PRO A 110 3.02 -2.29 9.79
C PRO A 110 2.95 -1.24 10.89
N THR A 111 2.63 0.02 10.58
CA THR A 111 2.60 1.12 11.55
C THR A 111 1.27 1.87 11.54
N VAL A 112 0.95 2.53 12.65
CA VAL A 112 -0.27 3.36 12.80
C VAL A 112 -0.34 4.45 11.73
N ALA A 113 0.77 5.13 11.47
CA ALA A 113 0.84 6.19 10.47
C ALA A 113 0.54 5.66 9.05
N LEU A 114 1.12 4.50 8.69
CA LEU A 114 0.84 3.88 7.40
C LEU A 114 -0.61 3.41 7.30
N VAL A 115 -1.19 2.82 8.34
CA VAL A 115 -2.61 2.44 8.35
C VAL A 115 -3.51 3.64 8.03
N GLN A 116 -3.29 4.77 8.70
CA GLN A 116 -4.06 5.99 8.46
C GLN A 116 -3.85 6.55 7.04
N GLN A 117 -2.60 6.58 6.57
CA GLN A 117 -2.26 7.06 5.24
C GLN A 117 -2.91 6.21 4.15
N GLN A 118 -2.78 4.88 4.24
CA GLN A 118 -3.31 3.97 3.22
C GLN A 118 -4.84 3.97 3.23
N ALA A 119 -5.48 4.07 4.39
CA ALA A 119 -6.93 4.19 4.49
C ALA A 119 -7.45 5.42 3.73
N ARG A 120 -6.82 6.58 3.93
CA ARG A 120 -7.18 7.80 3.21
C ARG A 120 -7.02 7.64 1.69
N VAL A 121 -5.90 7.09 1.24
CA VAL A 121 -5.67 6.86 -0.20
C VAL A 121 -6.75 5.95 -0.80
N ILE A 122 -7.13 4.88 -0.09
CA ILE A 122 -8.16 3.96 -0.55
C ILE A 122 -9.53 4.66 -0.58
N GLU A 123 -9.92 5.33 0.49
CA GLU A 123 -11.21 6.04 0.60
C GLU A 123 -11.37 7.14 -0.45
N ASP A 124 -10.29 7.85 -0.77
CA ASP A 124 -10.28 8.88 -1.82
C ASP A 124 -10.37 8.27 -3.24
N SER A 125 -9.98 7.01 -3.44
CA SER A 125 -9.82 6.39 -4.77
C SER A 125 -10.96 5.50 -5.23
N ILE A 126 -11.80 4.97 -4.33
CA ILE A 126 -12.87 4.02 -4.65
C ILE A 126 -14.11 4.24 -3.79
N ASP A 127 -15.28 3.85 -4.29
CA ASP A 127 -16.58 3.99 -3.62
C ASP A 127 -16.90 2.78 -2.71
N PHE A 128 -15.98 2.48 -1.79
CA PHE A 128 -16.15 1.46 -0.74
C PHE A 128 -16.04 2.09 0.64
N LYS A 129 -16.80 1.57 1.61
CA LYS A 129 -16.70 2.00 3.01
C LYS A 129 -15.44 1.42 3.65
N VAL A 130 -14.56 2.31 4.11
CA VAL A 130 -13.27 1.97 4.72
C VAL A 130 -13.30 2.13 6.24
N GLY A 131 -13.02 1.06 6.97
CA GLY A 131 -12.85 1.07 8.42
C GLY A 131 -11.36 1.08 8.79
N VAL A 132 -10.97 1.90 9.78
CA VAL A 132 -9.57 2.07 10.21
C VAL A 132 -9.36 1.53 11.61
N TYR A 133 -8.40 0.62 11.78
CA TYR A 133 -8.15 -0.06 13.05
C TYR A 133 -6.64 -0.10 13.37
N CYS A 134 -6.19 0.77 14.25
CA CYS A 134 -4.80 0.83 14.70
C CYS A 134 -4.71 1.44 16.09
N GLY A 135 -3.65 1.08 16.83
CA GLY A 135 -3.44 1.56 18.19
C GLY A 135 -4.55 1.13 19.15
N SER A 136 -4.88 2.00 20.11
CA SER A 136 -5.88 1.78 21.15
C SER A 136 -7.22 2.47 20.87
N SER A 137 -7.41 3.01 19.66
CA SER A 137 -8.48 3.96 19.33
C SER A 137 -9.89 3.38 19.37
N LYS A 138 -10.07 2.07 19.14
CA LYS A 138 -11.36 1.38 19.23
C LYS A 138 -11.26 0.19 20.20
N ARG A 139 -12.06 0.19 21.27
CA ARG A 139 -12.13 -0.92 22.25
C ARG A 139 -13.05 -2.05 21.77
N LEU A 140 -12.82 -2.56 20.57
CA LEU A 140 -13.57 -3.69 20.01
C LEU A 140 -13.07 -4.98 20.68
N LYS A 141 -13.90 -5.58 21.52
CA LYS A 141 -13.49 -6.73 22.34
C LYS A 141 -14.44 -7.92 22.24
N SER A 142 -15.61 -7.74 21.63
CA SER A 142 -16.62 -8.78 21.51
C SER A 142 -16.87 -9.17 20.05
N HIS A 143 -17.53 -10.31 19.89
CA HIS A 143 -17.97 -10.79 18.58
C HIS A 143 -19.01 -9.84 17.95
N GLU A 144 -19.90 -9.27 18.77
CA GLU A 144 -20.95 -8.33 18.33
C GLU A 144 -20.34 -7.01 17.82
N ASP A 145 -19.27 -6.52 18.46
CA ASP A 145 -18.56 -5.32 18.01
C ASP A 145 -18.01 -5.50 16.59
N TRP A 146 -17.33 -6.62 16.33
CA TRP A 146 -16.73 -6.91 15.03
C TRP A 146 -17.78 -7.23 13.96
N GLU A 147 -18.88 -7.88 14.34
CA GLU A 147 -19.99 -8.15 13.43
C GLU A 147 -20.62 -6.84 12.91
N LYS A 148 -20.81 -5.85 13.78
CA LYS A 148 -21.29 -4.51 13.38
C LYS A 148 -20.31 -3.81 12.44
N GLU A 149 -19.02 -3.87 12.73
CA GLU A 149 -17.99 -3.25 11.89
C GLU A 149 -17.90 -3.94 10.51
N ILE A 150 -18.04 -5.27 10.43
CA ILE A 150 -18.06 -6.04 9.18
C ILE A 150 -19.35 -5.81 8.38
N GLU A 151 -20.48 -5.55 9.04
CA GLU A 151 -21.71 -5.11 8.36
C GLU A 151 -21.56 -3.72 7.75
N GLN A 152 -20.87 -2.83 8.46
CA GLN A 152 -20.76 -1.42 8.11
C GLN A 152 -19.68 -1.14 7.05
N TYR A 153 -18.57 -1.86 7.08
CA TYR A 153 -17.39 -1.59 6.27
C TYR A 153 -17.02 -2.76 5.36
N GLU A 154 -16.67 -2.44 4.12
CA GLU A 154 -16.28 -3.39 3.08
C GLU A 154 -14.77 -3.64 3.07
N ILE A 155 -14.01 -2.61 3.45
CA ILE A 155 -12.54 -2.63 3.51
C ILE A 155 -12.10 -2.31 4.93
N LEU A 156 -11.32 -3.19 5.54
CA LEU A 156 -10.75 -2.98 6.86
C LEU A 156 -9.24 -2.75 6.75
N VAL A 157 -8.79 -1.54 7.07
CA VAL A 157 -7.37 -1.16 7.03
C VAL A 157 -6.83 -1.19 8.46
N MET A 158 -5.86 -2.06 8.73
CA MET A 158 -5.44 -2.32 10.11
C MET A 158 -3.98 -2.71 10.29
N THR A 159 -3.48 -2.56 11.52
CA THR A 159 -2.19 -3.17 11.89
C THR A 159 -2.33 -4.68 11.98
N PRO A 160 -1.29 -5.46 11.63
CA PRO A 160 -1.41 -6.92 11.60
C PRO A 160 -1.71 -7.58 12.93
N GLN A 161 -1.30 -6.97 14.05
CA GLN A 161 -1.61 -7.51 15.38
C GLN A 161 -3.13 -7.57 15.65
N ILE A 162 -3.89 -6.65 15.05
CA ILE A 162 -5.35 -6.61 15.20
C ILE A 162 -5.98 -7.75 14.41
N LEU A 163 -5.58 -7.96 13.14
CA LEU A 163 -6.08 -9.09 12.36
C LEU A 163 -5.73 -10.42 13.02
N LEU A 164 -4.47 -10.59 13.46
CA LEU A 164 -4.02 -11.80 14.13
C LEU A 164 -4.89 -12.11 15.36
N ARG A 165 -5.16 -11.11 16.21
CA ARG A 165 -6.06 -11.24 17.35
C ARG A 165 -7.47 -11.64 16.92
N ASN A 166 -8.03 -10.99 15.91
CA ASN A 166 -9.38 -11.27 15.41
C ASN A 166 -9.52 -12.71 14.89
N LEU A 167 -8.49 -13.20 14.19
CA LEU A 167 -8.43 -14.58 13.71
C LEU A 167 -8.30 -15.57 14.89
N CYS A 168 -7.41 -15.30 15.85
CA CYS A 168 -7.23 -16.16 17.04
C CYS A 168 -8.49 -16.29 17.90
N HIS A 169 -9.29 -15.23 17.99
CA HIS A 169 -10.56 -15.24 18.74
C HIS A 169 -11.78 -15.55 17.86
N CYS A 170 -11.58 -15.88 16.58
CA CYS A 170 -12.63 -16.17 15.60
C CYS A 170 -13.66 -15.04 15.38
N PHE A 171 -13.33 -13.78 15.72
CA PHE A 171 -14.17 -12.62 15.42
C PHE A 171 -14.24 -12.34 13.92
N ILE A 172 -13.15 -12.62 13.21
CA ILE A 172 -13.10 -12.64 11.75
C ILE A 172 -12.66 -14.04 11.36
N LYS A 173 -13.36 -14.64 10.39
CA LYS A 173 -13.01 -15.95 9.83
C LYS A 173 -12.18 -15.74 8.56
N MET A 174 -11.19 -16.59 8.32
CA MET A 174 -10.34 -16.44 7.13
C MET A 174 -11.15 -16.55 5.83
N GLU A 175 -12.20 -17.37 5.82
CA GLU A 175 -13.06 -17.62 4.67
C GLU A 175 -13.97 -16.42 4.31
N SER A 176 -14.21 -15.50 5.26
CA SER A 176 -14.98 -14.28 5.01
C SER A 176 -14.13 -13.18 4.38
N ILE A 177 -12.82 -13.36 4.29
CA ILE A 177 -11.91 -12.45 3.60
C ILE A 177 -11.86 -12.87 2.12
N ALA A 178 -12.11 -11.93 1.20
CA ALA A 178 -11.92 -12.14 -0.23
C ALA A 178 -10.49 -11.84 -0.67
N LEU A 179 -9.92 -10.78 -0.10
CA LEU A 179 -8.61 -10.24 -0.47
C LEU A 179 -7.87 -9.78 0.79
N LEU A 180 -6.65 -10.29 0.97
CA LEU A 180 -5.75 -9.93 2.06
C LEU A 180 -4.48 -9.28 1.48
N ILE A 181 -4.31 -7.99 1.75
CA ILE A 181 -3.21 -7.17 1.24
C ILE A 181 -2.17 -6.94 2.34
N PHE A 182 -0.89 -7.14 2.01
CA PHE A 182 0.25 -6.86 2.89
C PHE A 182 1.07 -5.70 2.34
N ASP A 183 0.95 -4.52 2.94
CA ASP A 183 1.89 -3.41 2.70
C ASP A 183 3.17 -3.63 3.49
N GLU A 184 4.31 -3.26 2.91
CA GLU A 184 5.65 -3.61 3.38
C GLU A 184 5.76 -5.10 3.73
N CYS A 185 5.33 -5.96 2.79
CA CYS A 185 5.22 -7.40 2.99
C CYS A 185 6.55 -8.09 3.33
N HIS A 186 7.68 -7.40 3.18
CA HIS A 186 9.01 -7.89 3.53
C HIS A 186 9.17 -8.28 5.01
N HIS A 187 8.28 -7.81 5.90
CA HIS A 187 8.21 -8.28 7.29
C HIS A 187 7.72 -9.74 7.43
N ALA A 188 7.05 -10.28 6.41
CA ALA A 188 6.50 -11.63 6.36
C ALA A 188 7.56 -12.69 5.94
N GLN A 189 8.66 -12.78 6.69
CA GLN A 189 9.70 -13.80 6.41
C GLN A 189 9.40 -15.11 7.14
N VAL A 190 9.80 -16.25 6.56
CA VAL A 190 9.59 -17.59 7.15
C VAL A 190 10.12 -17.68 8.58
N ARG A 191 11.26 -17.03 8.86
CA ARG A 191 11.90 -17.03 10.20
C ARG A 191 11.44 -15.88 11.10
N SER A 192 10.54 -15.02 10.64
CA SER A 192 10.04 -13.87 11.39
C SER A 192 8.93 -14.29 12.36
N ASN A 193 8.91 -13.65 13.54
CA ASN A 193 7.79 -13.69 14.49
C ASN A 193 6.91 -12.44 14.36
N HIS A 194 7.08 -11.67 13.28
CA HIS A 194 6.20 -10.55 12.98
C HIS A 194 4.78 -11.06 12.73
N ALA A 195 3.77 -10.29 13.15
CA ALA A 195 2.36 -10.68 13.03
C ALA A 195 1.95 -11.05 11.59
N TYR A 196 2.54 -10.45 10.55
CA TYR A 196 2.36 -10.90 9.16
C TYR A 196 2.71 -12.37 8.96
N ALA A 197 3.87 -12.78 9.46
CA ALA A 197 4.34 -14.15 9.33
C ALA A 197 3.47 -15.11 10.15
N GLU A 198 3.03 -14.71 11.34
CA GLU A 198 2.16 -15.52 12.19
C GLU A 198 0.78 -15.75 11.57
N ILE A 199 0.17 -14.71 10.99
CA ILE A 199 -1.11 -14.83 10.27
C ILE A 199 -1.01 -15.94 9.20
N MET A 200 0.02 -15.87 8.36
CA MET A 200 0.19 -16.85 7.27
C MET A 200 0.53 -18.25 7.78
N LYS A 201 1.43 -18.35 8.76
CA LYS A 201 1.84 -19.64 9.35
C LYS A 201 0.69 -20.38 10.01
N VAL A 202 -0.25 -19.66 10.64
CA VAL A 202 -1.31 -20.27 11.45
C VAL A 202 -2.58 -20.46 10.64
N PHE A 203 -2.96 -19.48 9.81
CA PHE A 203 -4.30 -19.41 9.23
C PHE A 203 -4.34 -19.60 7.70
N CYS A 204 -3.20 -19.64 7.01
CA CYS A 204 -3.14 -19.78 5.54
C CYS A 204 -2.41 -21.05 5.08
N LYS A 205 -2.62 -22.18 5.78
CA LYS A 205 -2.08 -23.49 5.37
C LYS A 205 -2.96 -24.14 4.31
N ASP A 206 -2.34 -24.89 3.40
CA ASP A 206 -2.99 -25.50 2.23
C ASP A 206 -4.17 -26.44 2.54
N ASP A 207 -4.24 -26.96 3.77
CA ASP A 207 -5.31 -27.89 4.21
C ASP A 207 -6.58 -27.19 4.73
N VAL A 208 -6.63 -25.85 4.76
CA VAL A 208 -7.71 -25.09 5.42
C VAL A 208 -8.56 -24.33 4.40
N GLY A 209 -9.52 -25.02 3.79
CA GLY A 209 -10.68 -24.40 3.13
C GLY A 209 -10.39 -23.37 2.02
N LYS A 210 -11.32 -22.42 1.84
CA LYS A 210 -11.20 -21.34 0.84
C LYS A 210 -10.39 -20.18 1.42
N LEU A 211 -9.11 -20.10 1.08
CA LEU A 211 -8.22 -18.99 1.44
C LEU A 211 -8.52 -17.72 0.61
N PRO A 212 -8.24 -16.51 1.15
CA PRO A 212 -8.35 -15.27 0.41
C PRO A 212 -7.30 -15.16 -0.71
N ARG A 213 -7.54 -14.28 -1.69
CA ARG A 213 -6.49 -13.81 -2.59
C ARG A 213 -5.45 -13.05 -1.78
N ILE A 214 -4.17 -13.39 -1.94
CA ILE A 214 -3.06 -12.72 -1.27
C ILE A 214 -2.37 -11.75 -2.23
N PHE A 215 -2.18 -10.51 -1.79
CA PHE A 215 -1.40 -9.50 -2.52
C PHE A 215 -0.38 -8.86 -1.59
N GLY A 216 0.90 -9.10 -1.84
CA GLY A 216 2.00 -8.44 -1.13
C GLY A 216 2.55 -7.27 -1.93
N MET A 217 2.95 -6.20 -1.26
CA MET A 217 3.71 -5.12 -1.88
C MET A 217 4.84 -4.65 -0.98
N THR A 218 6.00 -4.35 -1.58
CA THR A 218 7.17 -3.85 -0.86
C THR A 218 8.08 -3.03 -1.76
N ALA A 219 8.74 -2.02 -1.18
CA ALA A 219 9.83 -1.29 -1.82
C ALA A 219 11.18 -2.00 -1.72
N SER A 220 11.33 -2.93 -0.78
CA SER A 220 12.54 -3.73 -0.56
C SER A 220 12.15 -5.08 0.06
N PRO A 221 12.51 -6.23 -0.53
CA PRO A 221 12.19 -7.54 0.03
C PRO A 221 13.14 -7.96 1.16
N VAL A 222 14.25 -7.24 1.38
CA VAL A 222 15.29 -7.61 2.36
C VAL A 222 15.07 -6.87 3.68
N VAL A 223 15.13 -7.62 4.78
CA VAL A 223 15.09 -7.09 6.15
C VAL A 223 16.53 -6.86 6.64
N GLY A 224 16.91 -5.60 6.92
CA GLY A 224 18.19 -5.26 7.55
C GLY A 224 19.35 -4.97 6.57
N LYS A 225 20.59 -5.00 7.08
CA LYS A 225 21.81 -4.71 6.29
C LYS A 225 22.13 -5.87 5.33
N GLY A 226 22.52 -5.56 4.10
CA GLY A 226 22.89 -6.55 3.08
C GLY A 226 21.95 -6.64 1.88
N ALA A 227 21.09 -5.63 1.65
CA ALA A 227 20.21 -5.56 0.48
C ALA A 227 20.95 -5.60 -0.86
N SER A 228 22.22 -5.16 -0.88
CA SER A 228 23.10 -5.18 -2.05
C SER A 228 23.68 -6.57 -2.36
N ASP A 229 23.54 -7.56 -1.47
CA ASP A 229 24.00 -8.93 -1.72
C ASP A 229 22.92 -9.71 -2.50
N PRO A 230 23.18 -10.11 -3.77
CA PRO A 230 22.23 -10.84 -4.59
C PRO A 230 21.76 -12.17 -3.97
N VAL A 231 22.59 -12.80 -3.14
CA VAL A 231 22.26 -14.05 -2.44
C VAL A 231 21.20 -13.79 -1.37
N ASN A 232 21.35 -12.70 -0.61
CA ASN A 232 20.39 -12.35 0.44
C ASN A 232 19.06 -11.88 -0.14
N LEU A 233 19.10 -11.15 -1.25
CA LEU A 233 17.90 -10.79 -2.02
C LEU A 233 17.12 -12.03 -2.44
N ARG A 234 17.79 -13.00 -3.08
CA ARG A 234 17.15 -14.25 -3.53
C ARG A 234 16.59 -15.07 -2.38
N LYS A 235 17.33 -15.19 -1.27
CA LYS A 235 16.85 -15.87 -0.06
C LYS A 235 15.59 -15.21 0.50
N SER A 236 15.57 -13.88 0.54
CA SER A 236 14.44 -13.11 1.07
C SER A 236 13.21 -13.23 0.17
N ILE A 237 13.39 -13.17 -1.15
CA ILE A 237 12.31 -13.39 -2.12
C ILE A 237 11.75 -14.80 -1.97
N ASN A 238 12.59 -15.84 -1.97
CA ASN A 238 12.13 -17.22 -1.82
C ASN A 238 11.38 -17.42 -0.49
N SER A 239 11.85 -16.80 0.59
CA SER A 239 11.19 -16.83 1.90
C SER A 239 9.80 -16.18 1.82
N LEU A 240 9.67 -15.04 1.16
CA LEU A 240 8.37 -14.38 0.97
C LEU A 240 7.43 -15.21 0.08
N GLU A 241 7.92 -15.71 -1.06
CA GLU A 241 7.11 -16.49 -1.99
C GLU A 241 6.56 -17.75 -1.31
N ASN A 242 7.40 -18.44 -0.53
CA ASN A 242 7.00 -19.62 0.23
C ASN A 242 5.99 -19.28 1.33
N LEU A 243 6.21 -18.21 2.10
CA LEU A 243 5.35 -17.90 3.24
C LEU A 243 4.00 -17.32 2.82
N LEU A 244 3.99 -16.42 1.83
CA LEU A 244 2.78 -15.79 1.34
C LEU A 244 2.01 -16.66 0.33
N ASN A 245 2.58 -17.81 -0.06
CA ASN A 245 2.12 -18.65 -1.17
C ASN A 245 1.80 -17.78 -2.40
N ALA A 246 2.77 -16.95 -2.79
CA ALA A 246 2.63 -15.90 -3.78
C ALA A 246 3.86 -15.82 -4.66
N LYS A 247 3.70 -15.44 -5.93
CA LYS A 247 4.84 -15.29 -6.86
C LYS A 247 5.26 -13.83 -6.94
N VAL A 248 6.55 -13.56 -7.02
CA VAL A 248 7.01 -12.25 -7.49
C VAL A 248 6.89 -12.24 -9.01
N PRO A 249 5.97 -11.48 -9.62
CA PRO A 249 5.89 -11.39 -11.07
C PRO A 249 7.24 -10.89 -11.56
N GLY A 250 7.81 -11.58 -12.56
CA GLY A 250 9.02 -11.11 -13.21
C GLY A 250 8.86 -9.64 -13.60
N SER A 251 9.84 -8.82 -13.22
CA SER A 251 9.74 -7.37 -13.08
C SER A 251 9.07 -6.68 -14.28
N TYR A 252 7.92 -6.05 -14.08
CA TYR A 252 7.26 -5.16 -15.05
C TYR A 252 7.89 -3.76 -15.07
N GLY A 253 9.21 -3.74 -15.07
CA GLY A 253 10.01 -2.54 -15.05
C GLY A 253 11.42 -2.73 -15.58
N VAL A 254 11.78 -3.95 -15.99
CA VAL A 254 13.07 -4.21 -16.62
C VAL A 254 12.97 -5.45 -17.51
N SER A 255 12.71 -5.20 -18.78
CA SER A 255 12.62 -6.17 -19.88
C SER A 255 13.90 -7.00 -20.10
N LEU A 256 14.98 -6.69 -19.40
CA LEU A 256 16.23 -7.48 -19.40
C LEU A 256 16.17 -8.77 -18.55
N TRP A 257 15.29 -8.85 -17.56
CA TRP A 257 15.44 -9.81 -16.45
C TRP A 257 14.63 -11.10 -16.63
N LYS A 258 13.82 -11.17 -17.71
CA LYS A 258 13.07 -12.38 -18.08
C LYS A 258 13.98 -13.48 -18.65
N TYR A 259 15.23 -13.18 -19.00
CA TYR A 259 16.10 -14.09 -19.75
C TYR A 259 16.70 -15.25 -18.95
N ARG A 260 16.90 -15.08 -17.65
CA ARG A 260 17.67 -16.06 -16.86
C ARG A 260 16.87 -17.29 -16.42
N ARG A 261 15.54 -17.31 -16.58
CA ARG A 261 14.70 -18.41 -16.08
C ARG A 261 14.58 -19.61 -17.02
N ARG A 262 15.11 -19.54 -18.26
CA ARG A 262 14.83 -20.55 -19.29
C ARG A 262 16.06 -21.06 -20.08
N GLY A 263 17.25 -21.04 -19.47
CA GLY A 263 18.49 -21.51 -20.11
C GLY A 263 19.05 -20.47 -21.09
N GLY A 264 20.30 -20.07 -20.88
CA GLY A 264 20.94 -18.92 -21.52
C GLY A 264 21.30 -19.04 -23.01
N ASN A 265 20.39 -19.49 -23.88
CA ASN A 265 20.69 -19.67 -25.32
C ASN A 265 19.89 -18.77 -26.27
N SER A 266 19.32 -17.65 -25.84
CA SER A 266 18.51 -16.84 -26.77
C SER A 266 18.59 -15.30 -26.55
N PHE A 267 19.40 -14.80 -25.60
CA PHE A 267 19.49 -13.35 -25.30
C PHE A 267 20.01 -12.57 -26.50
N SER A 268 20.92 -13.16 -27.27
CA SER A 268 21.47 -12.61 -28.50
C SER A 268 20.43 -12.28 -29.58
N ARG A 269 19.20 -12.84 -29.51
CA ARG A 269 18.15 -12.55 -30.50
C ARG A 269 17.47 -11.19 -30.32
N PHE A 270 17.62 -10.59 -29.14
CA PHE A 270 17.08 -9.26 -28.84
C PHE A 270 18.16 -8.17 -28.87
N LEU A 271 19.43 -8.58 -28.96
CA LEU A 271 20.54 -7.69 -29.22
C LEU A 271 20.56 -7.39 -30.71
N LYS A 272 20.45 -6.12 -31.08
CA LYS A 272 20.56 -5.72 -32.49
C LYS A 272 22.00 -5.85 -33.03
N PHE A 273 22.98 -5.89 -32.13
CA PHE A 273 24.40 -6.03 -32.46
C PHE A 273 25.18 -6.68 -31.32
N ASP A 274 26.34 -7.24 -31.63
CA ASP A 274 27.27 -7.75 -30.62
C ASP A 274 27.80 -6.59 -29.77
N ILE A 275 27.44 -6.59 -28.50
CA ILE A 275 27.70 -5.49 -27.54
C ILE A 275 29.18 -5.40 -27.13
N GLY A 276 29.99 -6.41 -27.49
CA GLY A 276 31.39 -6.49 -27.08
C GLY A 276 31.52 -6.52 -25.56
N ASP A 277 32.48 -5.76 -25.02
CA ASP A 277 32.70 -5.61 -23.57
C ASP A 277 31.80 -4.54 -22.91
N GLY A 278 30.92 -3.89 -23.69
CA GLY A 278 29.99 -2.88 -23.18
C GLY A 278 30.62 -1.51 -22.86
N THR A 279 31.89 -1.29 -23.19
CA THR A 279 32.64 -0.05 -22.86
C THR A 279 32.29 1.15 -23.73
N GLN A 280 31.62 0.94 -24.86
CA GLN A 280 31.28 1.99 -25.82
C GLN A 280 29.78 2.19 -26.02
N VAL A 281 28.95 1.38 -25.35
CA VAL A 281 27.50 1.36 -25.57
C VAL A 281 26.81 2.04 -24.39
N LYS A 282 26.12 3.15 -24.62
CA LYS A 282 25.32 3.85 -23.61
C LYS A 282 24.02 3.11 -23.35
N PHE A 283 23.83 2.66 -22.11
CA PHE A 283 22.70 1.84 -21.69
C PHE A 283 21.34 2.48 -22.04
N TRP A 284 21.18 3.79 -21.85
CA TRP A 284 19.89 4.46 -22.06
C TRP A 284 19.68 5.02 -23.47
N TYR A 285 20.77 5.32 -24.18
CA TYR A 285 20.73 6.12 -25.41
C TYR A 285 20.92 5.29 -26.68
N ASP A 286 21.66 4.20 -26.59
CA ASP A 286 22.03 3.41 -27.76
C ASP A 286 21.02 2.29 -28.00
N LEU A 287 20.88 1.88 -29.28
CA LEU A 287 19.92 0.86 -29.71
C LEU A 287 20.47 -0.56 -29.57
N TRP A 288 20.94 -0.91 -28.39
CA TRP A 288 21.54 -2.23 -28.14
C TRP A 288 20.52 -3.30 -27.76
N CYS A 289 19.32 -2.90 -27.33
CA CYS A 289 18.24 -3.80 -26.92
C CYS A 289 16.90 -3.24 -27.43
N GLY A 290 16.24 -3.94 -28.36
CA GLY A 290 14.95 -3.53 -28.91
C GLY A 290 15.03 -2.55 -30.09
N ASP A 291 13.89 -1.97 -30.46
CA ASP A 291 13.75 -1.12 -31.66
C ASP A 291 14.00 0.35 -31.42
N TYR A 292 13.92 0.80 -30.17
CA TYR A 292 14.15 2.17 -29.75
C TYR A 292 15.11 2.22 -28.54
N PRO A 293 15.79 3.35 -28.30
CA PRO A 293 16.58 3.53 -27.08
C PRO A 293 15.74 3.31 -25.82
N LEU A 294 16.31 2.68 -24.78
CA LEU A 294 15.59 2.39 -23.54
C LEU A 294 15.05 3.64 -22.85
N LYS A 295 15.66 4.81 -23.03
CA LYS A 295 15.10 6.09 -22.53
C LYS A 295 13.77 6.48 -23.17
N VAL A 296 13.52 6.03 -24.40
CA VAL A 296 12.30 6.32 -25.17
C VAL A 296 11.23 5.29 -24.82
N GLU A 297 11.60 4.02 -24.69
CA GLU A 297 10.68 2.96 -24.28
C GLU A 297 10.29 3.04 -22.80
N PHE A 298 11.20 3.51 -21.94
CA PHE A 298 11.02 3.59 -20.49
C PHE A 298 11.36 4.99 -19.94
N PRO A 299 10.63 6.05 -20.33
CA PRO A 299 10.95 7.43 -19.96
C PRO A 299 10.84 7.68 -18.45
N GLU A 300 9.95 6.97 -17.75
CA GLU A 300 9.84 7.07 -16.29
C GLU A 300 11.06 6.46 -15.58
N PHE A 301 11.54 5.29 -16.03
CA PHE A 301 12.74 4.65 -15.47
C PHE A 301 14.01 5.45 -15.78
N PHE A 302 14.08 6.02 -16.98
CA PHE A 302 15.13 6.98 -17.32
C PHE A 302 15.07 8.20 -16.40
N GLY A 303 13.86 8.69 -16.07
CA GLY A 303 13.63 9.82 -15.18
C GLY A 303 14.30 9.67 -13.81
N ILE A 304 14.20 8.48 -13.22
CA ILE A 304 14.76 8.13 -11.90
C ILE A 304 16.14 7.47 -11.97
N ALA A 305 16.72 7.30 -13.16
CA ALA A 305 18.04 6.70 -13.31
C ALA A 305 19.11 7.64 -12.73
N ARG A 306 19.91 7.12 -11.80
CA ARG A 306 20.98 7.89 -11.14
C ARG A 306 22.08 8.31 -12.12
N ASN A 307 22.39 7.43 -13.07
CA ASN A 307 23.34 7.71 -14.15
C ASN A 307 22.67 7.48 -15.50
N LYS A 308 22.16 8.57 -16.07
CA LYS A 308 21.51 8.58 -17.39
C LYS A 308 22.48 8.30 -18.54
N ASN A 309 23.77 8.62 -18.36
CA ASN A 309 24.79 8.49 -19.40
C ASN A 309 25.66 7.25 -19.24
N ALA A 310 25.31 6.35 -18.32
CA ALA A 310 26.06 5.15 -18.05
C ALA A 310 26.20 4.26 -19.29
N LEU A 311 27.38 3.66 -19.38
CA LEU A 311 27.71 2.64 -20.36
C LEU A 311 27.17 1.29 -19.88
N ILE A 312 27.06 0.34 -20.82
CA ILE A 312 26.67 -1.02 -20.48
C ILE A 312 27.65 -1.61 -19.47
N VAL A 313 28.96 -1.40 -19.64
CA VAL A 313 29.98 -1.89 -18.70
C VAL A 313 29.84 -1.33 -17.28
N ASP A 314 29.29 -0.13 -17.12
CA ASP A 314 29.05 0.47 -15.79
C ASP A 314 27.98 -0.29 -15.02
N PHE A 315 27.11 -0.98 -15.76
CA PHE A 315 26.05 -1.80 -15.19
C PHE A 315 26.38 -3.29 -15.31
N LEU A 316 27.20 -3.69 -16.28
CA LEU A 316 27.45 -5.07 -16.66
C LEU A 316 28.74 -5.59 -16.02
N TRP A 317 28.63 -6.58 -15.14
CA TRP A 317 29.78 -7.30 -14.59
C TRP A 317 29.74 -8.80 -14.98
N LEU A 318 30.90 -9.37 -15.31
CA LEU A 318 31.06 -10.70 -15.92
C LEU A 318 32.05 -11.62 -15.15
N PRO A 319 31.82 -11.95 -13.87
CA PRO A 319 32.55 -13.04 -13.22
C PRO A 319 32.00 -14.39 -13.72
N ASP A 320 32.91 -15.30 -14.08
CA ASP A 320 32.62 -16.69 -14.44
C ASP A 320 31.66 -16.88 -15.63
N GLY A 321 31.66 -15.95 -16.59
CA GLY A 321 30.81 -15.99 -17.79
C GLY A 321 29.33 -15.68 -17.51
N VAL A 322 29.03 -15.20 -16.31
CA VAL A 322 27.67 -14.84 -15.89
C VAL A 322 27.53 -13.33 -15.92
N ILE A 323 26.53 -12.84 -16.65
CA ILE A 323 26.16 -11.43 -16.76
C ILE A 323 25.41 -10.98 -15.48
N TYR A 324 25.91 -9.93 -14.82
CA TYR A 324 25.27 -9.22 -13.71
C TYR A 324 24.99 -7.77 -14.11
N TRP A 325 23.85 -7.23 -13.70
CA TRP A 325 23.45 -5.83 -13.96
C TRP A 325 23.30 -5.06 -12.65
N ASP A 326 24.01 -3.94 -12.45
CA ASP A 326 23.98 -3.13 -11.23
C ASP A 326 23.46 -1.70 -11.51
N LEU A 327 22.13 -1.53 -11.56
CA LEU A 327 21.48 -0.26 -11.87
C LEU A 327 21.02 0.46 -10.59
N TYR A 328 21.59 1.64 -10.35
CA TYR A 328 21.17 2.53 -9.26
C TYR A 328 20.09 3.51 -9.75
N PHE A 329 18.96 3.53 -9.04
CA PHE A 329 17.89 4.51 -9.24
C PHE A 329 17.79 5.40 -7.99
N THR A 330 17.51 6.68 -8.17
CA THR A 330 17.37 7.69 -7.09
C THR A 330 15.93 7.93 -6.72
#